data_AF-D4FAW4-F1
#
_entry.id   AF-D4FAW4-F1
#
_cell.length_a   1.000
_cell.length_b   1.000
_cell.length_c   1.000
_cell.angle_alpha   90.00
_cell.angle_beta   90.00
_cell.angle_gamma   90.00
#
_symmetry.space_group_name_H-M   'P 1'
#
loop_
_entity.id
_entity.type
_entity.pdbx_description
1 polymer ?
#
loop_
_entity_poly.entity_id
_entity_poly.type
_entity_poly.pdbx_seq_one_letter_code
_entity_poly.pdbx_strand_id
1 'polypeptide(L)' 'MDFVVIVKKGVQELDNRALTEMLEKLWRRHCRQVRAS' A
#
# COMPACT_ATOMS: atom_id res chain seq x y z
N MET A 1 5.98 -5.50 -12.51
CA MET A 1 6.93 -4.95 -11.52
C MET A 1 6.54 -5.57 -10.20
N ASP A 2 7.50 -6.20 -9.53
CA ASP A 2 7.23 -6.97 -8.33
C ASP A 2 7.31 -6.07 -7.09
N PHE A 3 6.35 -6.22 -6.19
CA PHE A 3 6.26 -5.43 -4.96
C PHE A 3 6.26 -6.35 -3.76
N VAL A 4 7.16 -6.05 -2.82
CA VAL A 4 7.15 -6.69 -1.50
C VAL A 4 6.53 -5.70 -0.53
N VAL A 5 5.30 -5.99 -0.08
CA VAL A 5 4.62 -5.20 0.95
C VAL A 5 4.93 -5.82 2.31
N ILE A 6 5.68 -5.09 3.13
CA ILE A 6 6.00 -5.53 4.49
C ILE A 6 4.90 -5.04 5.42
N VAL A 7 4.16 -6.00 5.97
CA VAL A 7 3.10 -5.75 6.93
C VAL A 7 3.66 -5.76 8.34
N LYS A 8 3.36 -4.71 9.12
CA LYS A 8 3.71 -4.64 10.54
C LYS A 8 2.64 -5.29 11.42
N LYS A 9 3.03 -5.68 12.64
CA LYS A 9 2.13 -6.17 13.68
C LYS A 9 0.99 -5.15 13.90
N GLY A 10 -0.25 -5.63 13.94
CA GLY A 10 -1.46 -4.79 14.05
C GLY A 10 -2.33 -4.72 12.79
N VAL A 11 -1.85 -5.18 11.63
CA VAL A 11 -2.71 -5.25 10.42
C VAL A 11 -3.89 -6.20 10.57
N GLN A 12 -3.81 -7.18 11.46
CA GLN A 12 -4.93 -8.09 11.72
C GLN A 12 -6.15 -7.39 12.33
N GLU A 13 -5.97 -6.19 12.90
CA GLU A 13 -7.04 -5.35 13.45
C GLU A 13 -7.63 -4.39 12.40
N LEU A 14 -7.02 -4.31 11.21
CA LEU A 14 -7.52 -3.48 10.12
C LEU A 14 -8.65 -4.22 9.39
N ASP A 15 -9.81 -3.56 9.30
CA ASP A 15 -10.90 -4.02 8.45
C ASP A 15 -10.45 -4.07 6.97
N ASN A 16 -11.05 -4.98 6.20
CA ASN A 16 -10.74 -5.21 4.79
C ASN A 16 -10.84 -3.93 3.97
N ARG A 17 -11.80 -3.06 4.29
CA ARG A 17 -11.94 -1.76 3.64
C ARG A 17 -10.74 -0.86 3.91
N ALA A 18 -10.34 -0.75 5.17
CA ALA A 18 -9.22 0.10 5.57
C ALA A 18 -7.88 -0.39 4.97
N LEU A 19 -7.70 -1.71 4.91
CA LEU A 19 -6.55 -2.33 4.23
C LEU A 19 -6.53 -2.00 2.73
N THR A 20 -7.68 -2.11 2.07
CA THR A 20 -7.81 -1.82 0.64
C THR A 20 -7.53 -0.35 0.34
N GLU A 21 -8.08 0.57 1.13
CA GLU A 21 -7.83 2.01 0.99
C GLU A 21 -6.35 2.37 1.24
N MET A 22 -5.69 1.70 2.20
CA MET A 22 -4.26 1.88 2.45
C MET A 22 -3.41 1.41 1.25
N LEU A 23 -3.70 0.23 0.70
CA LEU A 23 -3.00 -0.30 -0.47
C LEU A 23 -3.16 0.62 -1.68
N GLU A 24 -4.36 1.14 -1.90
CA GLU A 24 -4.63 2.06 -3.01
C GLU A 24 -3.86 3.39 -2.87
N LYS A 25 -3.76 3.94 -1.65
CA LYS A 25 -2.94 5.13 -1.37
C LYS A 25 -1.45 4.86 -1.62
N LEU A 26 -0.97 3.68 -1.20
CA LEU A 26 0.41 3.26 -1.38
C LEU A 26 0.75 3.10 -2.87
N TRP A 27 -0.14 2.47 -3.63
CA TRP A 27 -0.05 2.34 -5.08
C TRP A 27 0.00 3.70 -5.78
N ARG A 28 -0.93 4.61 -5.45
CA ARG A 28 -0.95 5.97 -6.02
C ARG A 28 0.33 6.74 -5.75
N ARG A 29 0.92 6.59 -4.56
CA ARG A 29 2.22 7.20 -4.22
C ARG A 29 3.34 6.62 -5.07
N HIS A 30 3.40 5.31 -5.19
CA HIS A 30 4.41 4.63 -6.02
C HIS A 30 4.33 5.08 -7.48
N CYS A 31 3.15 5.08 -8.09
CA CYS A 31 2.97 5.54 -9.46
C CYS A 31 3.44 6.99 -9.69
N ARG A 32 3.25 7.88 -8.69
CA ARG A 32 3.78 9.24 -8.76
C ARG A 32 5.31 9.28 -8.66
N GLN A 33 5.91 8.47 -7.80
CA GLN A 33 7.36 8.41 -7.64
C GLN A 33 8.05 7.85 -8.89
N VAL A 34 7.50 6.79 -9.48
CA VAL A 34 8.04 6.23 -10.74
C VAL A 34 7.93 7.20 -11.90
N ARG A 35 6.84 7.99 -11.98
CA ARG A 35 6.70 9.03 -13.02
C ARG A 35 7.67 10.20 -12.87
N ALA A 36 8.26 10.39 -11.70
CA ALA A 36 9.20 11.48 -11.43
C ALA A 36 10.67 11.04 -11.56
N SER A 37 10.94 9.78 -11.91
CA SER A 37 12.27 9.23 -12.20
C SER A 37 12.50 9.06 -13.68
#